data_AF-A0A2D1SS79-F1
#
_entry.id   AF-A0A2D1SS79-F1
#
_cell.length_a   1.000
_cell.length_b   1.000
_cell.length_c   1.000
_cell.angle_alpha   90.00
_cell.angle_beta   90.00
_cell.angle_gamma   90.00
#
_symmetry.space_group_name_H-M   'P 1'
#
loop_
_entity.id
_entity.type
_entity.pdbx_description
1 polymer ?
#
loop_
_entity_poly.entity_id
_entity_poly.type
_entity_poly.pdbx_seq_one_letter_code
_entity_poly.pdbx_strand_id
1 'polypeptide(L)' 'MQQPTITPKLLRLLVIFPNVMSYLLLFGVVVFIRTNLEELKATDSLTMWLIIAAILGPISIFTTFSIVKRIKARVL' A
#
# COMPACT_ATOMS: atom_id res chain seq x y z
N MET A 1 -0.86 34.15 -12.74
CA MET A 1 -0.48 32.98 -11.90
C MET A 1 0.04 31.91 -12.83
N GLN A 2 1.34 31.61 -12.81
CA GLN A 2 1.90 30.49 -13.57
C GLN A 2 1.55 29.21 -12.82
N GLN A 3 0.60 28.42 -13.34
CA GLN A 3 0.30 27.11 -12.75
C GLN A 3 1.56 26.25 -12.89
N PRO A 4 2.10 25.68 -11.80
CA PRO A 4 3.20 24.74 -11.92
C PRO A 4 2.66 23.55 -12.72
N THR A 5 3.16 23.38 -13.94
CA THR A 5 2.86 22.24 -14.80
C THR A 5 3.52 21.03 -14.18
N ILE A 6 2.81 20.35 -13.27
CA ILE A 6 3.22 19.05 -12.76
C ILE A 6 3.42 18.16 -13.99
N THR A 7 4.66 17.77 -14.22
CA THR A 7 4.97 16.89 -15.36
C THR A 7 4.27 15.54 -15.14
N PRO A 8 3.79 14.87 -16.21
CA PRO A 8 3.12 13.57 -16.09
C PRO A 8 3.95 12.53 -15.32
N LYS A 9 5.28 12.61 -15.43
CA LYS A 9 6.22 11.76 -14.67
C LYS A 9 6.13 11.98 -13.16
N LEU A 10 6.06 13.25 -12.70
CA LEU A 10 5.90 13.56 -11.28
C LEU A 10 4.53 13.12 -10.77
N LEU A 11 3.47 13.27 -11.57
CA LEU A 11 2.14 12.80 -11.20
C LEU A 11 2.11 11.27 -11.01
N ARG A 12 2.74 10.50 -11.90
CA ARG A 12 2.88 9.04 -11.75
C ARG A 12 3.65 8.66 -10.51
N LEU A 13 4.76 9.34 -10.22
CA LEU A 13 5.56 9.09 -9.03
C LEU A 13 4.73 9.31 -7.76
N LEU A 14 3.97 10.41 -7.69
CA LEU A 14 3.12 10.74 -6.55
C LEU A 14 2.01 9.73 -6.29
N VAL A 15 1.54 9.01 -7.30
CA VAL A 15 0.47 8.00 -7.14
C VAL A 15 1.05 6.59 -6.92
N ILE A 16 2.18 6.26 -7.57
CA ILE A 16 2.84 4.95 -7.41
C ILE A 16 3.55 4.84 -6.06
N PHE A 17 4.22 5.90 -5.61
CA PHE A 17 5.04 5.88 -4.40
C PHE A 17 4.26 5.49 -3.14
N PRO A 18 3.08 6.08 -2.84
CA PRO A 18 2.28 5.68 -1.68
C PRO A 18 1.88 4.20 -1.73
N ASN A 19 1.57 3.67 -2.91
CA ASN A 19 1.20 2.27 -3.06
C ASN A 19 2.40 1.32 -2.89
N VAL A 20 3.60 1.71 -3.32
CA VAL A 20 4.84 0.97 -3.02
C VAL A 20 5.10 0.94 -1.52
N MET A 21 4.89 2.07 -0.82
CA MET A 21 4.99 2.12 0.63
C MET A 21 3.98 1.18 1.31
N SER A 22 2.76 1.06 0.78
CA SER A 22 1.76 0.10 1.28
C SER A 22 2.21 -1.35 1.16
N TYR A 23 2.89 -1.74 0.07
CA TYR A 23 3.47 -3.08 -0.06
C TYR A 23 4.61 -3.33 0.92
N LEU A 24 5.48 -2.33 1.14
CA LEU A 24 6.54 -2.42 2.15
C LEU A 24 5.96 -2.56 3.57
N LEU A 25 4.91 -1.80 3.87
CA LEU A 25 4.19 -1.92 5.14
C LEU A 25 3.55 -3.31 5.28
N LEU A 26 2.85 -3.80 4.25
CA LEU A 26 2.24 -5.14 4.26
C LEU A 26 3.29 -6.22 4.51
N PHE A 27 4.43 -6.15 3.83
CA PHE A 27 5.54 -7.06 4.05
C PHE A 27 6.04 -6.97 5.50
N GLY A 28 6.25 -5.75 6.02
CA GLY A 28 6.64 -5.52 7.40
C GLY A 28 5.63 -6.09 8.41
N VAL A 29 4.33 -5.93 8.18
CA VAL A 29 3.27 -6.50 9.02
C VAL A 29 3.33 -8.03 9.02
N VAL A 30 3.51 -8.66 7.85
CA VAL A 30 3.63 -10.13 7.76
C VAL A 30 4.84 -10.64 8.52
N VAL A 31 5.99 -9.96 8.39
CA VAL A 31 7.21 -10.31 9.14
C VAL A 31 6.99 -10.12 10.65
N PHE A 32 6.42 -8.99 11.06
CA PHE A 32 6.12 -8.68 12.47
C PHE A 32 5.21 -9.73 13.12
N ILE A 33 4.14 -10.14 12.44
CA ILE A 33 3.23 -11.19 12.92
C ILE A 33 3.98 -12.51 13.06
N ARG A 34 4.84 -12.86 12.09
CA ARG A 34 5.62 -14.10 12.13
C ARG A 34 6.63 -14.12 13.27
N THR A 35 7.32 -13.01 13.53
CA THR A 35 8.37 -12.93 14.55
C THR A 35 7.82 -12.83 15.96
N ASN A 36 6.63 -12.24 16.16
CA ASN A 36 6.04 -11.98 17.48
C ASN A 36 4.76 -12.79 17.71
N LEU A 37 4.65 -13.97 17.09
CA LEU A 37 3.41 -14.72 17.03
C LEU A 37 2.90 -15.15 18.42
N GLU A 38 3.81 -15.49 19.33
CA GLU A 38 3.48 -15.91 20.70
C GLU A 38 3.00 -14.72 21.55
N GLU A 39 3.72 -13.59 21.48
CA GLU A 39 3.33 -12.36 22.19
C GLU A 39 1.98 -11.85 21.73
N LEU A 40 1.74 -11.83 20.41
CA LEU A 40 0.48 -11.37 19.83
C LEU A 40 -0.72 -12.26 20.23
N LYS A 41 -0.49 -13.55 20.48
CA LYS A 41 -1.52 -14.44 21.04
C LYS A 41 -1.75 -14.15 22.52
N ALA A 42 -0.68 -13.93 23.28
CA ALA A 42 -0.77 -13.63 24.71
C ALA A 42 -1.51 -12.31 25.00
N THR A 43 -1.40 -11.33 24.11
CA THR A 43 -2.07 -10.02 24.23
C THR A 43 -3.40 -9.91 23.48
N ASP A 44 -3.94 -11.03 22.95
CA ASP A 44 -5.15 -11.08 22.12
C ASP A 44 -5.15 -10.08 20.92
N SER A 45 -3.96 -9.66 20.50
CA SER A 45 -3.78 -8.63 19.47
C SER A 45 -3.59 -9.24 18.07
N LEU A 46 -3.35 -10.55 17.98
CA LEU A 46 -3.11 -11.26 16.71
C LEU A 46 -4.22 -11.02 15.69
N THR A 47 -5.48 -11.09 16.13
CA THR A 47 -6.66 -10.91 15.26
C THR A 47 -6.66 -9.53 14.60
N MET A 48 -6.32 -8.47 15.34
CA MET A 48 -6.23 -7.11 14.81
C MET A 48 -5.18 -7.03 13.69
N TRP A 49 -3.98 -7.56 13.92
CA TRP A 49 -2.90 -7.53 12.93
C TRP A 49 -3.21 -8.35 11.68
N LEU A 50 -3.89 -9.49 11.83
CA LEU A 50 -4.38 -10.29 10.70
C LEU A 50 -5.43 -9.52 9.88
N ILE A 51 -6.36 -8.81 10.53
CA ILE A 51 -7.35 -7.96 9.84
C ILE A 51 -6.64 -6.84 9.07
N ILE A 52 -5.66 -6.18 9.69
CA ILE A 52 -4.86 -5.13 9.02
C ILE A 52 -4.20 -5.70 7.76
N ALA A 53 -3.53 -6.85 7.85
CA ALA A 53 -2.91 -7.49 6.69
C ALA A 53 -3.95 -7.89 5.62
N ALA A 54 -5.09 -8.44 6.04
CA ALA A 54 -6.18 -8.88 5.17
C ALA A 54 -6.89 -7.73 4.45
N ILE A 55 -6.89 -6.52 5.01
CA ILE A 55 -7.43 -5.31 4.36
C ILE A 55 -6.36 -4.65 3.48
N LEU A 56 -5.15 -4.52 4.01
CA LEU A 56 -4.05 -3.82 3.34
C LEU A 56 -3.64 -4.52 2.05
N GLY A 57 -3.64 -5.86 2.02
CA GLY A 57 -3.34 -6.65 0.81
C GLY A 57 -4.27 -6.31 -0.37
N PRO A 58 -5.58 -6.55 -0.26
CA PRO A 58 -6.55 -6.23 -1.31
C PRO A 58 -6.54 -4.76 -1.73
N ILE A 59 -6.42 -3.81 -0.78
CA ILE A 59 -6.37 -2.39 -1.10
C ILE A 59 -5.12 -2.04 -1.93
N SER A 60 -3.96 -2.58 -1.57
CA SER A 60 -2.70 -2.35 -2.30
C SER A 60 -2.79 -2.92 -3.73
N ILE A 61 -3.38 -4.10 -3.89
CA ILE A 61 -3.60 -4.73 -5.20
C ILE A 61 -4.59 -3.92 -6.04
N PHE A 62 -5.74 -3.54 -5.47
CA PHE A 62 -6.74 -2.73 -6.16
C PHE A 62 -6.18 -1.38 -6.61
N THR A 63 -5.41 -0.73 -5.74
CA THR A 63 -4.75 0.54 -6.06
C THR A 63 -3.74 0.36 -7.19
N THR A 64 -2.97 -0.73 -7.17
CA THR A 64 -2.07 -1.10 -8.28
C THR A 64 -2.83 -1.22 -9.60
N PHE A 65 -3.96 -1.92 -9.61
CA PHE A 65 -4.80 -2.08 -10.79
C PHE A 65 -5.34 -0.73 -11.30
N SER A 66 -5.83 0.13 -10.40
CA SER A 66 -6.32 1.47 -10.73
C SER A 66 -5.23 2.34 -11.37
N ILE A 67 -4.01 2.31 -10.81
CA ILE A 67 -2.86 3.05 -11.34
C ILE A 67 -2.51 2.56 -12.74
N VAL A 68 -2.37 1.24 -12.93
CA VAL A 68 -2.05 0.64 -14.23
C VAL A 68 -3.13 0.99 -15.26
N LYS A 69 -4.41 0.93 -14.88
CA LYS A 69 -5.53 1.30 -15.75
C LYS A 69 -5.43 2.76 -16.20
N ARG A 70 -5.15 3.69 -15.28
CA ARG A 70 -5.03 5.13 -15.59
C ARG A 70 -3.79 5.45 -16.44
N ILE A 71 -2.66 4.76 -16.21
CA ILE A 71 -1.46 4.87 -17.04
C ILE A 71 -1.75 4.40 -18.47
N LYS A 72 -2.45 3.25 -18.63
CA LYS A 72 -2.85 2.73 -19.95
C LYS A 72 -3.79 3.68 -20.70
N ALA A 73 -4.69 4.34 -19.98
CA ALA A 73 -5.59 5.34 -20.54
C ALA A 73 -4.91 6.70 -20.87
N ARG A 74 -3.60 6.86 -20.59
CA ARG A 74 -2.85 8.12 -20.74
C ARG A 74 -3.43 9.31 -19.98
N VAL A 75 -4.19 9.03 -18.91
CA VAL A 75 -4.77 10.04 -18.01
C VAL A 75 -3.78 10.41 -16.89
N LEU A 76 -2.68 9.66 -16.78
CA LEU A 76 -1.58 9.79 -15.83
C LEU A 76 -0.25 9.78 -16.57
#